data_AF-A0A948ILR9-F1
#
_entry.id   AF-A0A948ILR9-F1
#
_cell.length_a   1.000
_cell.length_b   1.000
_cell.length_c   1.000
_cell.angle_alpha   90.00
_cell.angle_beta   90.00
_cell.angle_gamma   90.00
#
_symmetry.space_group_name_H-M   'P 1'
#
loop_
_entity.id
_entity.type
_entity.pdbx_description
1 polymer ?
#
loop_
_entity_poly.entity_id
_entity_poly.type
_entity_poly.pdbx_seq_one_letter_code
_entity_poly.pdbx_strand_id
1 'polypeptide(L)'
;MSFREISAWISLVTVAICFGVYFAAIATGAVSPRGFGALHLLLLCVAALVVLQIGSHAVAARLAPGDAPAPRDERERLIAWRAQSLGYYVLMVGVLALGAPAHFGHPPADLLNFALLEVVVAVMTVAVAQIVLYRRGG
;
A
#
# COMPACT_ATOMS: atom_id res chain seq x y z
N MET A 1 13.62 11.96 -12.02
CA MET A 1 12.34 11.26 -11.74
C MET A 1 11.36 12.33 -11.33
N SER A 2 10.12 12.29 -11.83
CA SER A 2 9.13 13.29 -11.41
C SER A 2 8.83 13.14 -9.92
N PHE A 3 8.45 14.23 -9.24
CA PHE A 3 8.00 14.17 -7.85
C PHE A 3 6.90 13.11 -7.61
N ARG A 4 6.04 12.89 -8.62
CA ARG A 4 5.00 11.84 -8.60
C ARG A 4 5.57 10.43 -8.66
N GLU A 5 6.58 10.17 -9.48
CA GLU A 5 7.26 8.87 -9.52
C GLU A 5 7.94 8.59 -8.16
N ILE A 6 8.61 9.59 -7.59
CA ILE A 6 9.22 9.50 -6.26
C ILE A 6 8.15 9.20 -5.21
N SER A 7 7.00 9.86 -5.28
CA SER A 7 5.87 9.60 -4.38
C SER A 7 5.35 8.16 -4.47
N ALA A 8 5.28 7.61 -5.69
CA ALA A 8 4.88 6.21 -5.88
C ALA A 8 5.92 5.24 -5.29
N TRP A 9 7.22 5.53 -5.44
CA TRP A 9 8.29 4.76 -4.81
C TRP A 9 8.24 4.82 -3.28
N ILE A 10 8.04 5.99 -2.70
CA ILE A 10 7.88 6.16 -1.25
C ILE A 10 6.72 5.29 -0.75
N SER A 11 5.57 5.34 -1.44
CA SER A 11 4.41 4.53 -1.08
C SER A 11 4.71 3.03 -1.16
N LEU A 12 5.30 2.57 -2.27
CA LEU A 12 5.62 1.16 -2.46
C LEU A 12 6.55 0.64 -1.36
N VAL A 13 7.66 1.34 -1.10
CA VAL A 13 8.68 0.90 -0.14
C VAL A 13 8.14 0.93 1.29
N THR A 14 7.47 2.01 1.69
CA THR A 14 6.98 2.14 3.07
C THR A 14 5.86 1.15 3.38
N VAL A 15 4.92 0.93 2.46
CA VAL A 15 3.87 -0.09 2.60
C VAL A 15 4.48 -1.49 2.66
N ALA A 16 5.42 -1.81 1.76
CA ALA A 16 6.08 -3.11 1.75
C ALA A 16 6.85 -3.39 3.05
N ILE A 17 7.56 -2.39 3.60
CA ILE A 17 8.28 -2.56 4.87
C ILE A 17 7.30 -2.73 6.03
N CYS A 18 6.37 -1.80 6.22
CA CYS A 18 5.49 -1.80 7.40
C CYS A 18 4.59 -3.04 7.45
N PHE A 19 3.95 -3.38 6.33
CA PHE A 19 3.08 -4.55 6.28
C PHE A 19 3.84 -5.85 6.04
N GLY A 20 5.01 -5.81 5.40
CA GLY A 20 5.91 -6.97 5.34
C GLY A 20 6.33 -7.42 6.73
N VAL A 21 6.69 -6.48 7.62
CA VAL A 21 6.99 -6.79 9.03
C VAL A 21 5.78 -7.38 9.75
N TYR A 22 4.60 -6.77 9.59
CA TYR A 22 3.35 -7.25 10.19
C TYR A 22 3.02 -8.69 9.79
N PHE A 23 2.96 -8.96 8.48
CA PHE A 23 2.61 -10.29 7.98
C PHE A 23 3.71 -11.31 8.22
N ALA A 24 4.99 -10.93 8.21
CA ALA A 24 6.09 -11.82 8.59
C ALA A 24 5.99 -12.24 10.06
N ALA A 25 5.63 -11.33 10.97
CA ALA A 25 5.45 -11.65 12.38
C ALA A 25 4.30 -12.65 12.61
N ILE A 26 3.22 -12.54 11.83
CA ILE A 26 2.11 -13.51 11.86
C ILE A 26 2.55 -14.85 11.27
N ALA A 27 3.17 -14.83 10.08
CA ALA A 27 3.57 -16.04 9.35
C ALA A 27 4.63 -16.86 10.09
N THR A 28 5.52 -16.20 10.83
CA THR A 28 6.54 -16.86 11.67
C THR A 28 6.00 -17.32 13.03
N GLY A 29 4.76 -16.99 13.37
CA GLY A 29 4.17 -17.29 14.68
C GLY A 29 4.70 -16.42 15.82
N ALA A 30 5.51 -15.39 15.54
CA ALA A 30 6.00 -14.45 16.54
C ALA A 30 4.84 -13.70 17.22
N VAL A 31 3.74 -13.49 16.50
CA VAL A 31 2.51 -12.89 17.03
C VAL A 31 1.31 -13.72 16.59
N SER A 32 0.42 -14.04 17.53
CA SER A 32 -0.85 -14.71 17.22
C SER A 32 -1.76 -13.75 16.43
N PRO A 33 -2.30 -14.15 15.26
CA PRO A 33 -3.19 -13.32 14.45
C PRO A 33 -4.52 -13.00 15.15
N ARG A 34 -4.82 -13.68 16.26
CA ARG A 34 -6.10 -13.60 16.99
C ARG A 34 -5.98 -12.88 18.34
N GLY A 35 -4.77 -12.49 18.73
CA GLY A 35 -4.50 -11.88 20.03
C GLY A 35 -4.40 -10.36 19.97
N PHE A 36 -4.48 -9.71 21.14
CA PHE A 36 -4.21 -8.28 21.26
C PHE A 36 -2.81 -7.89 20.74
N GLY A 37 -1.84 -8.80 20.78
CA GLY A 37 -0.51 -8.57 20.20
C GLY A 37 -0.55 -8.21 18.71
N ALA A 38 -1.41 -8.85 17.91
CA ALA A 38 -1.57 -8.53 16.49
C ALA A 38 -2.16 -7.12 16.31
N LEU A 39 -3.15 -6.75 17.10
CA LEU A 39 -3.72 -5.40 17.07
C LEU A 39 -2.67 -4.34 17.43
N HIS A 40 -1.88 -4.55 18.48
CA HIS A 40 -0.82 -3.62 18.89
C HIS A 40 0.25 -3.49 17.80
N LEU A 41 0.68 -4.61 17.21
CA LEU A 41 1.65 -4.60 16.12
C LEU A 41 1.08 -3.89 14.88
N LEU A 42 -0.17 -4.14 14.53
CA LEU A 42 -0.87 -3.47 13.43
C LEU A 42 -0.87 -1.95 13.63
N LEU A 43 -1.29 -1.49 14.82
CA LEU A 43 -1.32 -0.06 15.16
C LEU A 43 0.08 0.55 15.10
N LEU A 44 1.11 -0.15 15.57
CA LEU A 44 2.50 0.28 15.47
C LEU A 44 2.94 0.39 14.01
N CYS A 45 2.65 -0.60 13.17
CA CYS A 45 2.98 -0.60 11.75
C CYS A 45 2.25 0.54 11.00
N VAL A 46 0.99 0.81 11.32
CA VAL A 46 0.22 1.93 10.74
C VAL A 46 0.81 3.27 11.19
N ALA A 47 1.11 3.44 12.48
CA ALA A 47 1.75 4.65 12.98
C ALA A 47 3.12 4.88 12.33
N ALA A 48 3.94 3.83 12.21
CA ALA A 48 5.22 3.88 11.53
C ALA A 48 5.06 4.22 10.04
N LEU A 49 4.07 3.64 9.35
CA LEU A 49 3.77 3.97 7.96
C LEU A 49 3.46 5.45 7.79
N VAL A 50 2.60 6.02 8.65
CA VAL A 50 2.25 7.44 8.61
C VAL A 50 3.49 8.32 8.81
N VAL A 51 4.31 8.00 9.82
CA VAL A 51 5.56 8.74 10.10
C VAL A 51 6.54 8.66 8.93
N LEU A 52 6.73 7.47 8.37
CA LEU A 52 7.61 7.25 7.22
C LEU A 52 7.12 7.99 5.98
N GLN A 53 5.82 7.92 5.68
CA GLN A 53 5.23 8.62 4.54
C GLN A 53 5.44 10.14 4.66
N ILE A 54 5.08 10.73 5.81
CA ILE A 54 5.26 12.16 6.06
C ILE A 54 6.74 12.54 5.98
N GLY A 55 7.62 11.79 6.65
CA GLY A 55 9.05 12.05 6.67
C GLY A 55 9.69 11.96 5.28
N SER A 56 9.44 10.88 4.55
CA SER A 56 9.96 10.67 3.20
C SER A 56 9.46 11.71 2.21
N HIS A 57 8.18 12.10 2.29
CA HIS A 57 7.65 13.19 1.46
C HIS A 57 8.26 14.55 1.80
N ALA A 58 8.45 14.85 3.09
CA ALA A 58 9.10 16.09 3.52
C ALA A 58 10.57 16.15 3.07
N VAL A 59 11.28 15.02 3.06
CA VAL A 59 12.63 14.92 2.50
C VAL A 59 12.61 15.10 0.98
N ALA A 60 11.72 14.39 0.27
CA ALA A 60 11.59 14.51 -1.18
C ALA A 60 11.28 15.94 -1.63
N ALA A 61 10.39 16.65 -0.92
CA ALA A 61 10.05 18.04 -1.22
C ALA A 61 11.24 19.00 -1.05
N ARG A 62 12.13 18.74 -0.08
CA ARG A 62 13.35 19.54 0.12
C ARG A 62 14.42 19.28 -0.93
N LEU A 63 14.50 18.05 -1.45
CA LEU A 63 15.49 17.66 -2.45
C LEU A 63 15.11 18.08 -3.87
N ALA A 64 13.82 18.32 -4.14
CA ALA A 64 13.32 18.79 -5.43
C ALA A 64 12.49 20.08 -5.31
N PRO A 65 13.05 21.20 -4.83
CA PRO A 65 12.31 22.43 -4.56
C PRO A 65 11.75 23.12 -5.82
N GLY A 66 12.29 22.80 -7.01
CA GLY A 66 11.80 23.31 -8.30
C GLY A 66 10.55 22.59 -8.83
N ASP A 67 10.29 21.37 -8.37
CA ASP A 67 9.05 20.62 -8.59
C ASP A 67 8.05 21.01 -7.49
N ALA A 68 7.76 22.30 -7.36
CA ALA A 68 6.65 22.78 -6.54
C ALA A 68 5.39 21.96 -6.89
N PRO A 69 4.42 21.77 -5.97
CA PRO A 69 3.19 21.04 -6.28
C PRO A 69 2.37 21.82 -7.33
N ALA A 70 2.79 21.68 -8.59
CA ALA A 70 2.09 22.16 -9.74
C ALA A 70 0.79 21.35 -9.86
N PRO A 71 -0.28 21.97 -10.39
CA PRO A 71 -1.48 21.25 -10.75
C PRO A 71 -1.09 20.02 -11.57
N ARG A 72 -1.74 18.88 -11.31
CA ARG A 72 -1.51 17.67 -12.10
C ARG A 72 -1.85 17.97 -13.56
N ASP A 73 -0.88 17.80 -14.44
CA ASP A 73 -1.12 17.81 -15.88
C ASP A 73 -2.16 16.75 -16.27
N GLU A 74 -2.79 16.91 -17.43
CA GLU A 74 -3.78 15.94 -17.94
C GLU A 74 -3.20 14.52 -18.01
N ARG A 75 -1.92 14.43 -18.39
CA ARG A 75 -1.14 13.19 -18.40
C ARG A 75 -1.03 12.56 -17.01
N GLU A 76 -0.66 13.34 -16.00
CA GLU A 76 -0.54 12.83 -14.62
C GLU A 76 -1.88 12.36 -14.07
N ARG A 77 -2.96 13.06 -14.43
CA ARG A 77 -4.33 12.62 -14.09
C ARG A 77 -4.63 11.29 -14.74
N LEU A 78 -4.38 11.12 -16.04
CA LEU A 78 -4.65 9.87 -16.75
C LEU A 78 -3.85 8.68 -16.16
N ILE A 79 -2.58 8.90 -15.81
CA ILE A 79 -1.75 7.89 -15.13
C ILE A 79 -2.36 7.51 -13.78
N ALA A 80 -2.75 8.51 -12.98
CA ALA A 80 -3.38 8.27 -11.69
C ALA A 80 -4.68 7.47 -11.84
N TRP A 81 -5.55 7.86 -12.78
CA TRP A 81 -6.79 7.13 -13.06
C TRP A 81 -6.54 5.67 -13.45
N ARG A 82 -5.64 5.41 -14.41
CA ARG A 82 -5.32 4.05 -14.84
C ARG A 82 -4.77 3.20 -13.70
N ALA A 83 -3.84 3.75 -12.91
CA ALA A 83 -3.28 3.03 -11.76
C ALA A 83 -4.34 2.74 -10.68
N GLN A 84 -5.22 3.69 -10.39
CA GLN A 84 -6.32 3.50 -9.44
C GLN A 84 -7.33 2.48 -9.94
N SER A 85 -7.67 2.47 -11.22
CA SER A 85 -8.53 1.43 -11.81
C SER A 85 -7.94 0.04 -11.64
N LEU A 86 -6.63 -0.14 -11.87
CA LEU A 86 -5.96 -1.42 -11.62
C LEU A 86 -6.04 -1.83 -10.15
N GLY A 87 -5.72 -0.92 -9.23
CA GLY A 87 -5.83 -1.17 -7.79
C GLY A 87 -7.26 -1.54 -7.36
N TYR A 88 -8.26 -0.85 -7.91
CA TYR A 88 -9.67 -1.14 -7.67
C TYR A 88 -10.06 -2.54 -8.13
N TYR A 89 -9.66 -2.96 -9.33
CA TYR A 89 -9.94 -4.33 -9.80
C TYR A 89 -9.25 -5.38 -8.93
N VAL A 90 -8.00 -5.14 -8.51
CA VAL A 90 -7.30 -6.03 -7.57
C VAL A 90 -8.04 -6.13 -6.25
N LEU A 91 -8.49 -5.01 -5.68
CA LEU A 91 -9.26 -5.00 -4.44
C LEU A 91 -10.60 -5.72 -4.60
N MET A 92 -11.32 -5.49 -5.71
CA MET A 92 -12.61 -6.14 -5.96
C MET A 92 -12.46 -7.66 -6.05
N VAL A 93 -11.45 -8.14 -6.79
CA VAL A 93 -11.13 -9.57 -6.88
C VAL A 93 -10.77 -10.13 -5.51
N GLY A 94 -9.97 -9.40 -4.72
CA GLY A 94 -9.65 -9.78 -3.34
C GLY A 94 -10.90 -9.95 -2.48
N VAL A 95 -11.75 -8.92 -2.42
CA VAL A 95 -12.97 -8.95 -1.61
C VAL A 95 -13.89 -10.11 -2.00
N LEU A 96 -14.01 -10.42 -3.30
CA LEU A 96 -14.76 -11.59 -3.76
C LEU A 96 -14.06 -12.90 -3.35
N ALA A 97 -12.73 -12.94 -3.38
CA ALA A 97 -11.94 -14.09 -2.98
C ALA A 97 -12.04 -14.39 -1.47
N LEU A 98 -12.36 -13.41 -0.60
CA LEU A 98 -12.63 -13.63 0.83
C LEU A 98 -13.76 -14.64 1.09
N GLY A 99 -14.65 -14.86 0.11
CA GLY A 99 -15.68 -15.89 0.21
C GLY A 99 -15.10 -17.29 0.41
N ALA A 100 -13.93 -17.59 -0.16
CA ALA A 100 -13.28 -18.89 -0.02
C ALA A 100 -12.83 -19.18 1.41
N PRO A 101 -11.96 -18.39 2.07
CA PRO A 101 -11.56 -18.65 3.45
C PRO A 101 -12.76 -18.58 4.41
N ALA A 102 -13.75 -17.73 4.15
CA ALA A 102 -14.98 -17.71 4.93
C ALA A 102 -15.76 -19.04 4.82
N HIS A 103 -15.88 -19.60 3.62
CA HIS A 103 -16.52 -20.89 3.39
C HIS A 103 -15.77 -22.05 4.06
N PHE A 104 -14.44 -22.00 4.08
CA PHE A 104 -13.61 -23.00 4.78
C PHE A 104 -13.58 -22.84 6.31
N GLY A 105 -14.38 -21.92 6.86
CA GLY A 105 -14.53 -21.77 8.31
C GLY A 105 -13.38 -21.04 8.99
N HIS A 106 -12.61 -20.22 8.25
CA HIS A 106 -11.62 -19.36 8.90
C HIS A 106 -12.29 -18.40 9.87
N PRO A 107 -11.72 -18.19 11.07
CA PRO A 107 -12.30 -17.31 12.06
C PRO A 107 -12.23 -15.84 11.61
N PRO A 108 -13.07 -14.96 12.19
CA PRO A 108 -13.17 -13.56 11.78
C PRO A 108 -11.84 -12.78 11.82
N ALA A 109 -10.96 -13.10 12.77
CA ALA A 109 -9.65 -12.47 12.88
C ALA A 109 -8.74 -12.81 11.68
N ASP A 110 -8.82 -14.04 11.17
CA ASP A 110 -8.03 -14.46 10.00
C ASP A 110 -8.60 -13.79 8.74
N LEU A 111 -9.93 -13.69 8.62
CA LEU A 111 -10.60 -12.95 7.53
C LEU A 111 -10.22 -11.47 7.50
N LEU A 112 -10.11 -10.83 8.68
CA LEU A 112 -9.67 -9.44 8.77
C LEU A 112 -8.22 -9.27 8.28
N ASN A 113 -7.34 -10.22 8.60
CA ASN A 113 -5.97 -10.22 8.11
C ASN A 113 -5.88 -10.44 6.59
N PHE A 114 -6.73 -11.31 6.03
CA PHE A 114 -6.82 -11.49 4.58
C PHE A 114 -7.34 -10.22 3.88
N ALA A 115 -8.39 -9.60 4.41
CA ALA A 115 -8.90 -8.34 3.88
C ALA A 115 -7.84 -7.23 3.94
N LEU A 116 -7.08 -7.15 5.03
CA LEU A 116 -5.95 -6.22 5.13
C LEU A 116 -4.87 -6.52 4.09
N LEU A 117 -4.54 -7.80 3.86
CA LEU A 117 -3.56 -8.22 2.86
C LEU A 117 -4.00 -7.78 1.46
N GLU A 118 -5.26 -7.93 1.12
CA GLU A 118 -5.84 -7.48 -0.15
C GLU A 118 -5.70 -5.97 -0.35
N VAL A 119 -5.99 -5.18 0.69
CA VAL A 119 -5.78 -3.73 0.66
C VAL A 119 -4.32 -3.39 0.41
N VAL A 120 -3.39 -4.07 1.10
CA VAL A 120 -1.94 -3.87 0.91
C VAL A 120 -1.52 -4.21 -0.53
N VAL A 121 -1.98 -5.34 -1.06
CA VAL A 121 -1.69 -5.75 -2.45
C VAL A 121 -2.28 -4.77 -3.46
N ALA A 122 -3.49 -4.26 -3.24
CA ALA A 122 -4.10 -3.24 -4.08
C ALA A 122 -3.30 -1.93 -4.07
N VAL A 123 -2.88 -1.45 -2.89
CA VAL A 123 -2.05 -0.24 -2.76
C VAL A 123 -0.69 -0.42 -3.44
N MET A 124 -0.05 -1.58 -3.26
CA MET A 124 1.19 -1.90 -3.95
C MET A 124 1.00 -1.94 -5.46
N THR A 125 -0.10 -2.51 -5.94
CA THR A 125 -0.44 -2.54 -7.38
C THR A 125 -0.55 -1.13 -7.94
N VAL A 126 -1.25 -0.22 -7.25
CA VAL A 126 -1.33 1.20 -7.64
C VAL A 126 0.06 1.81 -7.73
N ALA A 127 0.90 1.63 -6.71
CA ALA A 127 2.22 2.23 -6.67
C ALA A 127 3.13 1.70 -7.79
N VAL A 128 3.14 0.38 -8.01
CA VAL A 128 3.88 -0.27 -9.11
C VAL A 128 3.36 0.23 -10.47
N ALA A 129 2.04 0.29 -10.65
CA ALA A 129 1.45 0.78 -11.90
C ALA A 129 1.84 2.23 -12.19
N GLN A 130 1.83 3.11 -11.18
CA GLN A 130 2.31 4.49 -11.33
C GLN A 130 3.78 4.53 -11.75
N ILE A 131 4.66 3.79 -11.07
CA ILE A 131 6.09 3.72 -11.41
C ILE A 131 6.30 3.28 -12.86
N VAL A 132 5.63 2.20 -13.27
CA VAL A 132 5.75 1.65 -14.62
C VAL A 132 5.24 2.64 -15.67
N LEU A 133 4.08 3.27 -15.43
CA LEU A 133 3.47 4.23 -16.36
C LEU A 133 4.31 5.50 -16.50
N TYR A 134 4.87 6.02 -15.40
CA TYR A 134 5.78 7.18 -15.47
C TYR A 134 7.06 6.87 -16.26
N ARG A 135 7.63 5.66 -16.09
CA ARG A 135 8.85 5.24 -16.81
C ARG A 135 8.64 4.93 -18.28
N ARG A 136 7.46 4.45 -18.68
CA ARG A 136 7.15 4.11 -20.07
C ARG A 136 6.88 5.32 -20.95
N GLY A 137 6.99 6.55 -20.43
CA GLY A 137 6.73 7.77 -21.19
C GLY A 137 5.28 7.91 -21.67
N GLY A 138 4.35 7.12 -21.10
CA GLY A 138 2.96 7.05 -21.54
C GLY A 138 2.20 8.35 -21.39
#